data_AF-C5DTY8-F1
#
_entry.id   AF-C5DTY8-F1
#
_cell.length_a   1.000
_cell.length_b   1.000
_cell.length_c   1.000
_cell.angle_alpha   90.00
_cell.angle_beta   90.00
_cell.angle_gamma   90.00
#
_symmetry.space_group_name_H-M   'P 1'
#
loop_
_entity.id
_entity.type
_entity.pdbx_description
1 polymer ?
#
loop_
_entity_poly.entity_id
_entity_poly.type
_entity_poly.pdbx_seq_one_letter_code
_entity_poly.pdbx_strand_id
1 'polypeptide(L)'
;MSNTEEDFLQDLEGDLGSFIGDESEEDELSKLRSYIDHYQPVKLSNYQNLDIQDVTSFPKFEPSINELISRPNDEDLAQTLTILNSLTYIAQNEITVLHNLLKLIYGVKFGELESLVPQPQQFADVIRIIETNEGNFETDAQLSKEQVLVLNMSMKSSFQAHVNVDKDKVLQLRDLLMTVSRIRNEINSFILSKASLVAPNLCLLIGPEVTSLLLSHSGGVLELSQVPSCNLASIGKNKHLSHELHTNLTGVRQEGYIYRSSLVQEQPLEFRKQMLRMVCAKVALAARVDAGHPQDGQLGLHWKNELLEKIQKLREPPPGISTTKPLPVPEDQPKKKRAGRKFRKYKQQFQLSQLRQLQNRMEFGKAEQSVTDDAGEELGLGMAKSLRNVPVTQGNSAKMSKAMKRRMDQVNEQAKTFMLDLGEQPSEKDNENNDWFKHHMGDK
;
A
#
# COMPACT_ATOMS: atom_id res chain seq x y z
N MET A 1 -50.63 -34.68 56.52
CA MET A 1 -50.14 -35.18 55.21
C MET A 1 -50.24 -34.03 54.22
N SER A 2 -49.42 -33.00 54.38
CA SER A 2 -49.55 -31.72 53.65
C SER A 2 -48.20 -31.21 53.14
N ASN A 3 -47.25 -32.11 52.87
CA ASN A 3 -45.89 -31.76 52.40
C ASN A 3 -45.50 -32.53 51.13
N THR A 4 -46.48 -32.99 50.34
CA THR A 4 -46.20 -33.74 49.09
C THR A 4 -46.75 -33.06 47.84
N GLU A 5 -47.47 -31.95 47.97
CA GLU A 5 -48.00 -31.18 46.84
C GLU A 5 -47.14 -29.97 46.48
N GLU A 6 -46.32 -29.45 47.41
CA GLU A 6 -45.39 -28.34 47.13
C GLU A 6 -44.12 -28.80 46.39
N ASP A 7 -43.61 -30.01 46.68
CA ASP A 7 -42.42 -30.56 45.98
C ASP A 7 -42.71 -30.93 44.51
N PHE A 8 -43.95 -31.24 44.14
CA PHE A 8 -44.31 -31.61 42.76
C PHE A 8 -44.48 -30.40 41.84
N LEU A 9 -44.72 -29.21 42.40
CA LEU A 9 -44.81 -27.96 41.66
C LEU A 9 -43.43 -27.32 41.43
N GLN A 10 -42.46 -27.59 42.32
CA GLN A 10 -41.10 -27.06 42.19
C GLN A 10 -40.25 -27.81 41.15
N ASP A 11 -40.50 -29.10 40.95
CA ASP A 11 -39.86 -29.89 39.89
C ASP A 11 -40.42 -29.59 38.48
N LEU A 12 -41.65 -29.05 38.38
CA LEU A 12 -42.25 -28.62 37.11
C LEU A 12 -41.86 -27.19 36.70
N GLU A 13 -41.54 -26.31 37.66
CA GLU A 13 -40.96 -24.99 37.38
C GLU A 13 -39.49 -25.05 36.96
N GLY A 14 -38.75 -26.09 37.37
CA GLY A 14 -37.37 -26.33 36.96
C GLY A 14 -37.19 -26.78 35.51
N ASP A 15 -38.20 -27.46 34.93
CA ASP A 15 -38.13 -28.06 33.59
C ASP A 15 -38.83 -27.22 32.50
N LEU A 16 -39.54 -26.15 32.89
CA LEU A 16 -40.11 -25.14 31.97
C LEU A 16 -39.20 -23.91 31.80
N GLY A 17 -38.20 -23.73 32.66
CA GLY A 17 -37.21 -22.66 32.58
C GLY A 17 -36.09 -22.89 31.56
N SER A 18 -36.00 -24.09 30.98
CA SER A 18 -35.00 -24.46 29.97
C SER A 18 -35.50 -24.35 28.52
N PHE A 19 -36.81 -24.09 28.32
CA PHE A 19 -37.44 -24.09 26.99
C PHE A 19 -37.77 -22.70 26.42
N ILE A 20 -37.61 -21.64 27.23
CA ILE A 20 -37.90 -20.24 26.82
C ILE A 20 -36.62 -19.51 26.34
N GLY A 21 -35.45 -20.16 26.44
CA GLY A 21 -34.17 -19.56 26.04
C GLY A 21 -33.89 -19.54 24.54
N ASP A 22 -34.45 -20.45 23.74
CA ASP A 22 -34.06 -20.60 22.32
C ASP A 22 -34.83 -19.69 21.35
N GLU A 23 -36.09 -19.33 21.62
CA GLU A 23 -36.91 -18.57 20.66
C GLU A 23 -36.46 -17.10 20.49
N SER A 24 -35.93 -16.45 21.53
CA SER A 24 -35.42 -15.07 21.41
C SER A 24 -34.05 -14.98 20.71
N GLU A 25 -33.32 -16.09 20.61
CA GLU A 25 -31.92 -16.12 20.16
C GLU A 25 -31.80 -16.34 18.64
N GLU A 26 -32.67 -17.18 18.06
CA GLU A 26 -32.81 -17.30 16.61
C GLU A 26 -33.27 -15.97 15.97
N ASP A 27 -34.05 -15.17 16.70
CA ASP A 27 -34.54 -13.87 16.25
C ASP A 27 -33.42 -12.81 16.13
N GLU A 28 -32.41 -12.80 17.00
CA GLU A 28 -31.29 -11.84 16.92
C GLU A 28 -30.29 -12.19 15.81
N LEU A 29 -29.95 -13.48 15.68
CA LEU A 29 -29.09 -13.99 14.60
C LEU A 29 -29.73 -13.82 13.23
N SER A 30 -31.05 -14.05 13.12
CA SER A 30 -31.80 -13.83 11.87
C SER A 30 -31.91 -12.35 11.52
N LYS A 31 -32.10 -11.44 12.48
CA LYS A 31 -32.03 -9.99 12.27
C LYS A 31 -30.67 -9.58 11.70
N LEU A 32 -29.56 -10.05 12.29
CA LEU A 32 -28.22 -9.75 11.79
C LEU A 32 -27.98 -10.29 10.38
N ARG A 33 -28.38 -11.53 10.10
CA ARG A 33 -28.31 -12.12 8.74
C ARG A 33 -29.14 -11.33 7.74
N SER A 34 -30.36 -10.94 8.10
CA SER A 34 -31.22 -10.12 7.25
C SER A 34 -30.60 -8.75 6.94
N TYR A 35 -29.93 -8.14 7.92
CA TYR A 35 -29.24 -6.87 7.75
C TYR A 35 -28.02 -7.01 6.83
N ILE A 36 -27.26 -8.10 6.96
CA ILE A 36 -26.14 -8.41 6.08
C ILE A 36 -26.61 -8.58 4.63
N ASP A 37 -27.68 -9.36 4.42
CA ASP A 37 -28.20 -9.66 3.07
C ASP A 37 -28.79 -8.42 2.37
N HIS A 38 -29.37 -7.49 3.13
CA HIS A 38 -30.01 -6.28 2.61
C HIS A 38 -29.13 -5.02 2.74
N TYR A 39 -27.86 -5.16 3.13
CA TYR A 39 -26.98 -4.01 3.30
C TYR A 39 -26.72 -3.31 1.96
N GLN A 40 -27.10 -2.03 1.89
CA GLN A 40 -26.74 -1.14 0.78
C GLN A 40 -26.07 0.12 1.33
N PRO A 41 -24.89 0.50 0.81
CA PRO A 41 -24.23 1.73 1.24
C PRO A 41 -25.08 2.94 0.84
N VAL A 42 -25.17 3.91 1.75
CA VAL A 42 -25.94 5.15 1.52
C VAL A 42 -25.31 5.93 0.38
N LYS A 43 -26.10 6.31 -0.62
CA LYS A 43 -25.67 7.13 -1.74
C LYS A 43 -25.50 8.58 -1.28
N LEU A 44 -24.30 9.14 -1.45
CA LEU A 44 -23.94 10.50 -1.02
C LEU A 44 -24.45 11.63 -1.97
N SER A 45 -25.31 11.32 -2.95
CA SER A 45 -25.73 12.30 -3.97
C SER A 45 -26.50 13.50 -3.41
N ASN A 46 -27.21 13.33 -2.27
CA ASN A 46 -27.97 14.39 -1.60
C ASN A 46 -27.45 14.64 -0.17
N TYR A 47 -26.13 14.76 0.01
CA TYR A 47 -25.49 14.83 1.34
C TYR A 47 -25.94 16.01 2.24
N GLN A 48 -26.51 17.08 1.68
CA GLN A 48 -26.93 18.26 2.43
C GLN A 48 -28.21 18.06 3.26
N ASN A 49 -29.06 17.10 2.87
CA ASN A 49 -30.36 16.82 3.49
C ASN A 49 -30.40 15.47 4.21
N LEU A 50 -29.25 14.80 4.37
CA LEU A 50 -29.20 13.53 5.10
C LEU A 50 -29.19 13.80 6.60
N ASP A 51 -30.19 13.25 7.30
CA ASP A 51 -30.18 13.20 8.75
C ASP A 51 -29.11 12.21 9.21
N ILE A 52 -28.30 12.63 10.19
CA ILE A 52 -27.13 11.89 10.67
C ILE A 52 -27.51 10.50 11.22
N GLN A 53 -28.72 10.38 11.77
CA GLN A 53 -29.26 9.13 12.31
C GLN A 53 -29.68 8.11 11.23
N ASP A 54 -29.92 8.58 10.00
CA ASP A 54 -30.29 7.74 8.86
C ASP A 54 -29.06 7.28 8.05
N VAL A 55 -27.87 7.84 8.35
CA VAL A 55 -26.63 7.51 7.64
C VAL A 55 -26.10 6.13 8.02
N THR A 56 -26.24 5.70 9.29
CA THR A 56 -25.74 4.39 9.75
C THR A 56 -26.67 3.80 10.80
N SER A 57 -27.21 2.61 10.53
CA SER A 57 -27.94 1.80 11.50
C SER A 57 -27.04 0.83 12.28
N PHE A 58 -25.80 0.63 11.85
CA PHE A 58 -24.85 -0.32 12.45
C PHE A 58 -24.64 -0.16 13.96
N PRO A 59 -24.53 1.06 14.54
CA PRO A 59 -24.37 1.19 15.99
C PRO A 59 -25.52 0.60 16.80
N LYS A 60 -26.72 0.45 16.23
CA LYS A 60 -27.87 -0.16 16.91
C LYS A 60 -27.70 -1.66 17.17
N PHE A 61 -26.83 -2.32 16.39
CA PHE A 61 -26.55 -3.75 16.50
C PHE A 61 -25.36 -4.07 17.41
N GLU A 62 -24.74 -3.06 18.03
CA GLU A 62 -23.67 -3.26 19.02
C GLU A 62 -24.00 -4.27 20.13
N PRO A 63 -25.16 -4.23 20.82
CA PRO A 63 -25.44 -5.19 21.89
C PRO A 63 -25.48 -6.63 21.38
N SER A 64 -26.11 -6.88 20.23
CA SER A 64 -26.17 -8.20 19.60
C SER A 64 -24.78 -8.71 19.21
N ILE A 65 -23.90 -7.82 18.74
CA ILE A 65 -22.49 -8.17 18.41
C ILE A 65 -21.72 -8.54 19.68
N ASN A 66 -21.87 -7.76 20.75
CA ASN A 66 -21.19 -8.04 22.02
C ASN A 66 -21.66 -9.36 22.64
N GLU A 67 -22.94 -9.68 22.51
CA GLU A 67 -23.49 -10.96 22.93
C GLU A 67 -22.85 -12.12 22.17
N LEU A 68 -22.73 -12.01 20.84
CA LEU A 68 -22.06 -13.02 20.00
C LEU A 68 -20.57 -13.21 20.34
N ILE A 69 -19.86 -12.13 20.66
CA ILE A 69 -18.45 -12.17 21.07
C ILE A 69 -18.30 -12.86 22.44
N SER A 70 -19.27 -12.68 23.33
CA SER A 70 -19.22 -13.18 24.71
C SER A 70 -19.51 -14.69 24.84
N ARG A 71 -20.17 -15.29 23.84
CA ARG A 71 -20.55 -16.71 23.85
C ARG A 71 -19.38 -17.61 23.45
N PRO A 72 -18.88 -18.49 24.34
CA PRO A 72 -17.71 -19.33 24.09
C PRO A 72 -18.11 -20.76 23.63
N ASN A 73 -19.18 -20.94 22.86
CA ASN A 73 -19.57 -22.26 22.38
C ASN A 73 -18.80 -22.60 21.09
N ASP A 74 -17.92 -23.62 21.17
CA ASP A 74 -17.06 -24.03 20.06
C ASP A 74 -17.84 -24.68 18.88
N GLU A 75 -19.08 -25.13 19.08
CA GLU A 75 -19.90 -25.81 18.05
C GLU A 75 -20.38 -24.86 16.93
N ASP A 76 -20.73 -23.61 17.25
CA ASP A 76 -21.18 -22.59 16.27
C ASP A 76 -20.07 -21.61 15.87
N LEU A 77 -18.86 -21.80 16.37
CA LEU A 77 -17.74 -20.86 16.18
C LEU A 77 -17.48 -20.55 14.70
N ALA A 78 -17.59 -21.55 13.83
CA ALA A 78 -17.41 -21.36 12.39
C ALA A 78 -18.48 -20.42 11.80
N GLN A 79 -19.75 -20.59 12.18
CA GLN A 79 -20.85 -19.73 11.71
C GLN A 79 -20.70 -18.31 12.27
N THR A 80 -20.40 -18.18 13.56
CA THR A 80 -20.17 -16.89 14.21
C THR A 80 -19.02 -16.14 13.54
N LEU A 81 -17.91 -16.81 13.23
CA LEU A 81 -16.77 -16.19 12.53
C LEU A 81 -17.15 -15.71 11.12
N THR A 82 -17.97 -16.46 10.37
CA THR A 82 -18.42 -16.00 9.05
C THR A 82 -19.29 -14.74 9.14
N ILE A 83 -20.20 -14.69 10.12
CA ILE A 83 -21.05 -13.52 10.38
C ILE A 83 -20.18 -12.32 10.78
N LEU A 84 -19.25 -12.50 11.73
CA LEU A 84 -18.33 -11.45 12.19
C LEU A 84 -17.43 -10.91 11.07
N ASN A 85 -16.95 -11.78 10.17
CA ASN A 85 -16.19 -11.37 8.99
C ASN A 85 -17.03 -10.47 8.06
N SER A 86 -18.28 -10.86 7.79
CA SER A 86 -19.19 -10.05 6.96
C SER A 86 -19.51 -8.70 7.60
N LEU A 87 -19.73 -8.67 8.93
CA LEU A 87 -19.96 -7.43 9.69
C LEU A 87 -18.73 -6.53 9.70
N THR A 88 -17.52 -7.10 9.74
CA THR A 88 -16.27 -6.34 9.65
C THR A 88 -16.16 -5.61 8.31
N TYR A 89 -16.55 -6.27 7.22
CA TYR A 89 -16.58 -5.66 5.88
C TYR A 89 -17.62 -4.54 5.80
N ILE A 90 -18.82 -4.75 6.34
CA ILE A 90 -19.87 -3.72 6.41
C ILE A 90 -19.39 -2.51 7.22
N ALA A 91 -18.83 -2.74 8.42
CA ALA A 91 -18.28 -1.67 9.25
C ALA A 91 -17.19 -0.86 8.52
N GLN A 92 -16.35 -1.52 7.74
CA GLN A 92 -15.31 -0.85 6.94
C GLN A 92 -15.92 0.04 5.85
N ASN A 93 -16.97 -0.41 5.18
CA ASN A 93 -17.69 0.39 4.19
C ASN A 93 -18.36 1.59 4.84
N GLU A 94 -19.00 1.42 5.99
CA GLU A 94 -19.61 2.52 6.74
C GLU A 94 -18.58 3.56 7.21
N ILE A 95 -17.44 3.14 7.75
CA ILE A 95 -16.33 4.06 8.10
C ILE A 95 -15.90 4.86 6.86
N THR A 96 -15.87 4.23 5.69
CA THR A 96 -15.49 4.89 4.43
C THR A 96 -16.55 5.91 3.99
N VAL A 97 -17.83 5.57 4.10
CA VAL A 97 -18.95 6.49 3.81
C VAL A 97 -18.94 7.68 4.77
N LEU A 98 -18.81 7.44 6.07
CA LEU A 98 -18.72 8.50 7.09
C LEU A 98 -17.52 9.41 6.88
N HIS A 99 -16.35 8.83 6.55
CA HIS A 99 -15.15 9.60 6.23
C HIS A 99 -15.34 10.48 4.99
N ASN A 100 -15.95 9.95 3.93
CA ASN A 100 -16.24 10.72 2.71
C ASN A 100 -17.25 11.84 2.98
N LEU A 101 -18.26 11.59 3.81
CA LEU A 101 -19.23 12.60 4.22
C LEU A 101 -18.55 13.72 5.02
N LEU A 102 -17.66 13.37 5.98
CA LEU A 102 -16.85 14.36 6.69
C LEU A 102 -15.96 15.17 5.75
N LYS A 103 -15.35 14.55 4.72
CA LYS A 103 -14.58 15.27 3.70
C LYS A 103 -15.41 16.26 2.90
N LEU A 104 -16.62 15.89 2.49
CA LEU A 104 -17.50 16.78 1.72
C LEU A 104 -17.92 18.00 2.55
N ILE A 105 -18.27 17.79 3.81
CA ILE A 105 -18.66 18.88 4.71
C ILE A 105 -17.45 19.78 5.04
N TYR A 106 -16.32 19.17 5.41
CA TYR A 106 -15.14 19.92 5.85
C TYR A 106 -14.30 20.49 4.71
N GLY A 107 -14.45 19.98 3.49
CA GLY A 107 -13.70 20.40 2.31
C GLY A 107 -13.88 21.86 1.95
N VAL A 108 -15.04 22.46 2.28
CA VAL A 108 -15.30 23.89 2.09
C VAL A 108 -14.43 24.74 3.03
N LYS A 109 -14.19 24.27 4.26
CA LYS A 109 -13.39 24.99 5.27
C LYS A 109 -11.90 24.71 5.13
N PHE A 110 -11.53 23.46 4.85
CA PHE A 110 -10.14 23.03 4.74
C PHE A 110 -9.97 21.84 3.77
N GLY A 111 -9.99 22.14 2.46
CA GLY A 111 -9.87 21.14 1.40
C GLY A 111 -8.56 20.35 1.37
N GLU A 112 -7.46 20.93 1.87
CA GLU A 112 -6.15 20.24 1.90
C GLU A 112 -6.09 19.11 2.94
N LEU A 113 -6.96 19.13 3.96
CA LEU A 113 -6.92 18.15 5.06
C LEU A 113 -7.01 16.70 4.58
N GLU A 114 -7.78 16.43 3.52
CA GLU A 114 -7.90 15.10 2.94
C GLU A 114 -6.56 14.55 2.44
N SER A 115 -5.74 15.42 1.84
CA SER A 115 -4.42 15.05 1.31
C SER A 115 -3.40 14.85 2.43
N LEU A 116 -3.57 15.53 3.56
CA LEU A 116 -2.64 15.49 4.68
C LEU A 116 -2.89 14.31 5.62
N VAL A 117 -4.15 14.05 5.97
CA VAL A 117 -4.51 13.02 6.95
C VAL A 117 -5.42 11.98 6.29
N PRO A 118 -4.86 10.87 5.78
CA PRO A 118 -5.62 9.88 5.03
C PRO A 118 -6.39 8.88 5.90
N GLN A 119 -6.02 8.73 7.18
CA GLN A 119 -6.66 7.77 8.07
C GLN A 119 -7.98 8.34 8.61
N PRO A 120 -9.12 7.63 8.49
CA PRO A 120 -10.44 8.14 8.90
C PRO A 120 -10.54 8.61 10.36
N GLN A 121 -9.99 7.81 11.29
CA GLN A 121 -10.03 8.11 12.74
C GLN A 121 -9.23 9.37 13.06
N GLN A 122 -7.97 9.43 12.59
CA GLN A 122 -7.10 10.59 12.77
C GLN A 122 -7.71 11.84 12.14
N PHE A 123 -8.31 11.72 10.94
CA PHE A 123 -8.99 12.82 10.27
C PHE A 123 -10.14 13.38 11.11
N ALA A 124 -10.96 12.52 11.69
CA ALA A 124 -12.07 12.93 12.54
C ALA A 124 -11.60 13.58 13.85
N ASP A 125 -10.55 13.05 14.48
CA ASP A 125 -9.98 13.62 15.71
C ASP A 125 -9.30 14.99 15.47
N VAL A 126 -8.64 15.17 14.31
CA VAL A 126 -8.08 16.46 13.91
C VAL A 126 -9.18 17.50 13.74
N ILE A 127 -10.28 17.16 13.08
CA ILE A 127 -11.42 18.08 12.92
C ILE A 127 -11.98 18.48 14.28
N ARG A 128 -12.13 17.52 15.21
CA ARG A 128 -12.58 17.81 16.59
C ARG A 128 -11.68 18.87 17.25
N ILE A 129 -10.37 18.66 17.23
CA ILE A 129 -9.39 19.57 17.86
C ILE A 129 -9.44 20.97 17.23
N ILE A 130 -9.62 21.07 15.90
CA ILE A 130 -9.72 22.36 15.21
C ILE A 130 -11.00 23.12 15.60
N GLU A 131 -12.14 22.43 15.72
CA GLU A 131 -13.41 23.09 16.01
C GLU A 131 -13.60 23.44 17.49
N THR A 132 -13.04 22.64 18.40
CA THR A 132 -13.08 22.91 19.85
C THR A 132 -11.95 23.85 20.29
N ASN A 133 -10.86 23.98 19.52
CA ASN A 133 -9.59 24.59 19.94
C ASN A 133 -9.00 23.98 21.23
N GLU A 134 -9.47 22.79 21.60
CA GLU A 134 -9.08 22.06 22.79
C GLU A 134 -8.50 20.71 22.39
N GLY A 135 -7.27 20.45 22.81
CA GLY A 135 -6.56 19.19 22.55
C GLY A 135 -5.21 19.39 21.90
N ASN A 136 -4.44 18.30 21.86
CA ASN A 136 -3.12 18.28 21.22
C ASN A 136 -3.14 17.29 20.04
N PHE A 137 -2.71 17.77 18.87
CA PHE A 137 -2.61 16.95 17.65
C PHE A 137 -1.71 15.72 17.82
N GLU A 138 -0.68 15.77 18.66
CA GLU A 138 0.23 14.64 18.89
C GLU A 138 -0.39 13.52 19.73
N THR A 139 -1.04 13.87 20.84
CA THR A 139 -1.56 12.87 21.80
C THR A 139 -2.93 12.35 21.41
N ASP A 140 -3.83 13.26 21.02
CA ASP A 140 -5.25 12.94 20.90
C ASP A 140 -5.57 12.38 19.51
N ALA A 141 -4.90 12.88 18.47
CA ALA A 141 -5.06 12.41 17.10
C ALA A 141 -3.96 11.43 16.64
N GLN A 142 -2.98 11.11 17.52
CA GLN A 142 -1.87 10.19 17.24
C GLN A 142 -1.08 10.54 15.96
N LEU A 143 -0.95 11.82 15.65
CA LEU A 143 -0.21 12.29 14.49
C LEU A 143 1.31 12.29 14.76
N SER A 144 2.10 12.02 13.72
CA SER A 144 3.55 12.16 13.81
C SER A 144 3.95 13.64 13.84
N LYS A 145 5.14 13.95 14.39
CA LYS A 145 5.67 15.33 14.40
C LYS A 145 5.78 15.95 13.01
N GLU A 146 6.10 15.12 12.01
CA GLU A 146 6.17 15.53 10.61
C GLU A 146 4.77 15.92 10.09
N GLN A 147 3.76 15.11 10.38
CA GLN A 147 2.36 15.40 10.01
C GLN A 147 1.85 16.67 10.69
N VAL A 148 2.14 16.88 11.98
CA VAL A 148 1.76 18.09 12.72
C VAL A 148 2.42 19.35 12.12
N LEU A 149 3.69 19.27 11.70
CA LEU A 149 4.35 20.39 11.04
C LEU A 149 3.67 20.75 9.71
N VAL A 150 3.39 19.75 8.87
CA VAL A 150 2.73 19.95 7.57
C VAL A 150 1.32 20.50 7.77
N LEU A 151 0.57 19.97 8.73
CA LEU A 151 -0.77 20.45 9.10
C LEU A 151 -0.73 21.93 9.50
N ASN A 152 0.19 22.34 10.38
CA ASN A 152 0.34 23.73 10.80
C ASN A 152 0.71 24.68 9.66
N MET A 153 1.53 24.22 8.70
CA MET A 153 1.87 25.03 7.52
C MET A 153 0.68 25.19 6.58
N SER A 154 -0.05 24.11 6.32
CA SER A 154 -1.26 24.12 5.48
C SER A 154 -2.42 24.90 6.12
N MET A 155 -2.55 24.86 7.44
CA MET A 155 -3.48 25.70 8.18
C MET A 155 -3.19 27.20 7.98
N LYS A 156 -1.93 27.59 7.82
CA LYS A 156 -1.60 29.00 7.56
C LYS A 156 -1.88 29.43 6.12
N SER A 157 -1.83 28.52 5.15
CA SER A 157 -2.00 28.84 3.73
C SER A 157 -3.45 28.73 3.27
N SER A 158 -4.17 27.70 3.70
CA SER A 158 -5.36 27.20 2.99
C SER A 158 -6.60 27.06 3.87
N PHE A 159 -6.47 27.23 5.19
CA PHE A 159 -7.59 27.16 6.12
C PHE A 159 -8.46 28.42 6.07
N GLN A 160 -9.76 28.24 5.86
CA GLN A 160 -10.72 29.33 5.79
C GLN A 160 -11.49 29.48 7.10
N ALA A 161 -10.98 30.31 8.01
CA ALA A 161 -11.60 30.53 9.32
C ALA A 161 -13.02 31.15 9.27
N HIS A 162 -13.41 31.73 8.13
CA HIS A 162 -14.64 32.52 7.99
C HIS A 162 -15.83 31.68 7.49
N VAL A 163 -15.59 30.43 7.07
CA VAL A 163 -16.64 29.51 6.63
C VAL A 163 -17.25 28.82 7.86
N ASN A 164 -18.55 29.05 8.07
CA ASN A 164 -19.30 28.39 9.14
C ASN A 164 -19.77 27.02 8.67
N VAL A 165 -19.21 25.98 9.27
CA VAL A 165 -19.70 24.62 9.20
C VAL A 165 -20.51 24.34 10.46
N ASP A 166 -21.59 23.56 10.33
CA ASP A 166 -22.41 23.14 11.45
C ASP A 166 -21.60 22.23 12.38
N LYS A 167 -21.11 22.80 13.48
CA LYS A 167 -20.18 22.14 14.41
C LYS A 167 -20.80 20.91 15.04
N ASP A 168 -22.07 21.00 15.43
CA ASP A 168 -22.77 19.91 16.11
C ASP A 168 -22.92 18.70 15.20
N LYS A 169 -23.22 18.94 13.91
CA LYS A 169 -23.28 17.88 12.89
C LYS A 169 -21.93 17.18 12.71
N VAL A 170 -20.84 17.95 12.63
CA VAL A 170 -19.49 17.40 12.45
C VAL A 170 -19.05 16.57 13.67
N LEU A 171 -19.34 17.05 14.88
CA LEU A 171 -19.03 16.33 16.11
C LEU A 171 -19.84 15.03 16.23
N GLN A 172 -21.13 15.06 15.93
CA GLN A 172 -21.97 13.86 15.91
C GLN A 172 -21.48 12.82 14.90
N LEU A 173 -21.09 13.25 13.70
CA LEU A 173 -20.52 12.37 12.68
C LEU A 173 -19.19 11.75 13.12
N ARG A 174 -18.35 12.52 13.81
CA ARG A 174 -17.12 12.01 14.42
C ARG A 174 -17.44 10.95 15.46
N ASP A 175 -18.39 11.18 16.35
CA ASP A 175 -18.73 10.23 17.41
C ASP A 175 -19.31 8.93 16.85
N LEU A 176 -20.12 9.01 15.80
CA LEU A 176 -20.57 7.83 15.06
C LEU A 176 -19.39 7.08 14.42
N LEU A 177 -18.49 7.78 13.73
CA LEU A 177 -17.31 7.17 13.11
C LEU A 177 -16.43 6.45 14.14
N MET A 178 -16.24 7.06 15.30
CA MET A 178 -15.46 6.48 16.40
C MET A 178 -16.17 5.28 17.03
N THR A 179 -17.50 5.31 17.14
CA THR A 179 -18.30 4.19 17.64
C THR A 179 -18.20 2.98 16.70
N VAL A 180 -18.44 3.16 15.39
CA VAL A 180 -18.30 2.09 14.38
C VAL A 180 -16.86 1.56 14.35
N SER A 181 -15.88 2.46 14.44
CA SER A 181 -14.46 2.09 14.54
C SER A 181 -14.14 1.22 15.75
N ARG A 182 -14.71 1.53 16.92
CA ARG A 182 -14.53 0.76 18.15
C ARG A 182 -15.12 -0.64 17.99
N ILE A 183 -16.37 -0.74 17.55
CA ILE A 183 -17.05 -2.04 17.33
C ILE A 183 -16.24 -2.90 16.36
N ARG A 184 -15.76 -2.33 15.25
CA ARG A 184 -14.88 -3.04 14.30
C ARG A 184 -13.61 -3.56 14.98
N ASN A 185 -12.99 -2.76 15.84
CA ASN A 185 -11.78 -3.17 16.56
C ASN A 185 -12.06 -4.27 17.59
N GLU A 186 -13.23 -4.28 18.24
CA GLU A 186 -13.67 -5.33 19.16
C GLU A 186 -13.88 -6.66 18.40
N ILE A 187 -14.60 -6.63 17.27
CA ILE A 187 -14.77 -7.81 16.40
C ILE A 187 -13.41 -8.34 15.93
N ASN A 188 -12.54 -7.45 15.45
CA ASN A 188 -11.20 -7.82 15.03
C ASN A 188 -10.42 -8.49 16.16
N SER A 189 -10.46 -7.92 17.37
CA SER A 189 -9.78 -8.46 18.56
C SER A 189 -10.23 -9.88 18.88
N PHE A 190 -11.52 -10.15 18.77
CA PHE A 190 -12.08 -11.49 18.91
C PHE A 190 -11.55 -12.44 17.83
N ILE A 191 -11.56 -12.02 16.56
CA ILE A 191 -10.99 -12.81 15.45
C ILE A 191 -9.49 -13.07 15.68
N LEU A 192 -8.72 -12.11 16.23
CA LEU A 192 -7.31 -12.33 16.55
C LEU A 192 -7.13 -13.48 17.56
N SER A 193 -8.01 -13.59 18.56
CA SER A 193 -7.95 -14.63 19.58
C SER A 193 -8.17 -16.05 19.02
N LYS A 194 -8.91 -16.16 17.90
CA LYS A 194 -9.25 -17.43 17.24
C LYS A 194 -8.47 -17.67 15.94
N ALA A 195 -7.50 -16.82 15.60
CA ALA A 195 -6.74 -16.89 14.35
C ALA A 195 -5.97 -18.22 14.19
N SER A 196 -5.49 -18.82 15.28
CA SER A 196 -4.78 -20.11 15.26
C SER A 196 -5.66 -21.29 14.83
N LEU A 197 -6.96 -21.22 15.10
CA LEU A 197 -7.94 -22.22 14.69
C LEU A 197 -8.33 -22.05 13.22
N VAL A 198 -8.41 -20.80 12.77
CA VAL A 198 -8.83 -20.45 11.41
C VAL A 198 -7.68 -20.60 10.39
N ALA A 199 -6.45 -20.25 10.77
CA ALA A 199 -5.30 -20.22 9.87
C ALA A 199 -4.00 -20.67 10.56
N PRO A 200 -3.86 -21.96 10.90
CA PRO A 200 -2.72 -22.46 11.65
C PRO A 200 -1.40 -22.37 10.88
N ASN A 201 -1.38 -22.58 9.55
CA ASN A 201 -0.13 -22.49 8.78
C ASN A 201 0.38 -21.05 8.74
N LEU A 202 -0.50 -20.08 8.53
CA LEU A 202 -0.15 -18.65 8.59
C LEU A 202 0.37 -18.25 9.98
N CYS A 203 -0.32 -18.64 11.05
CA CYS A 203 0.09 -18.33 12.41
C CYS A 203 1.49 -18.86 12.74
N LEU A 204 1.83 -20.09 12.30
CA LEU A 204 3.17 -20.65 12.51
C LEU A 204 4.26 -19.97 11.67
N LEU A 205 3.91 -19.52 10.46
CA LEU A 205 4.85 -18.88 9.52
C LEU A 205 5.24 -17.46 9.98
N ILE A 206 4.25 -16.58 10.17
CA ILE A 206 4.45 -15.13 10.41
C ILE A 206 4.05 -14.66 11.82
N GLY A 207 3.42 -15.52 12.61
CA GLY A 207 2.93 -15.22 13.96
C GLY A 207 1.42 -14.91 13.99
N PRO A 208 0.76 -15.13 15.14
CA PRO A 208 -0.68 -14.92 15.28
C PRO A 208 -1.08 -13.45 15.08
N GLU A 209 -0.31 -12.51 15.63
CA GLU A 209 -0.58 -11.06 15.53
C GLU A 209 -0.62 -10.55 14.08
N VAL A 210 0.36 -10.94 13.26
CA VAL A 210 0.42 -10.48 11.87
C VAL A 210 -0.61 -11.21 11.02
N THR A 211 -0.84 -12.50 11.30
CA THR A 211 -1.88 -13.29 10.61
C THR A 211 -3.24 -12.69 10.81
N SER A 212 -3.58 -12.37 12.06
CA SER A 212 -4.88 -11.85 12.40
C SER A 212 -5.13 -10.45 11.82
N LEU A 213 -4.11 -9.59 11.74
CA LEU A 213 -4.16 -8.32 11.00
C LEU A 213 -4.40 -8.51 9.49
N LEU A 214 -3.77 -9.52 8.88
CA LEU A 214 -3.98 -9.83 7.46
C LEU A 214 -5.39 -10.36 7.18
N LEU A 215 -5.91 -11.22 8.06
CA LEU A 215 -7.26 -11.75 7.97
C LEU A 215 -8.30 -10.66 8.17
N SER A 216 -8.12 -9.83 9.20
CA SER A 216 -8.96 -8.66 9.48
C SER A 216 -9.03 -7.72 8.27
N HIS A 217 -7.89 -7.43 7.62
CA HIS A 217 -7.86 -6.58 6.45
C HIS A 217 -8.48 -7.24 5.21
N SER A 218 -8.31 -8.55 5.03
CA SER A 218 -8.79 -9.24 3.84
C SER A 218 -10.27 -9.63 3.93
N GLY A 219 -10.84 -9.69 5.14
CA GLY A 219 -12.21 -10.13 5.40
C GLY A 219 -12.35 -11.64 5.58
N GLY A 220 -11.23 -12.38 5.63
CA GLY A 220 -11.22 -13.83 5.79
C GLY A 220 -10.03 -14.53 5.12
N VAL A 221 -9.92 -15.84 5.33
CA VAL A 221 -8.84 -16.68 4.75
C VAL A 221 -9.09 -16.92 3.27
N LEU A 222 -10.35 -17.08 2.86
CA LEU A 222 -10.74 -17.33 1.48
C LEU A 222 -10.37 -16.15 0.59
N GLU A 223 -10.70 -14.94 1.01
CA GLU A 223 -10.37 -13.68 0.33
C GLU A 223 -8.85 -13.50 0.27
N LEU A 224 -8.15 -13.74 1.39
CA LEU A 224 -6.70 -13.67 1.45
C LEU A 224 -6.02 -14.67 0.48
N SER A 225 -6.60 -15.86 0.28
CA SER A 225 -6.06 -16.89 -0.61
C SER A 225 -6.09 -16.49 -2.09
N GLN A 226 -7.06 -15.64 -2.47
CA GLN A 226 -7.22 -15.10 -3.82
C GLN A 226 -6.21 -13.97 -4.09
N VAL A 227 -5.74 -13.28 -3.05
CA VAL A 227 -4.77 -12.19 -3.19
C VAL A 227 -3.43 -12.72 -3.73
N PRO A 228 -2.88 -12.14 -4.82
CA PRO A 228 -1.59 -12.56 -5.33
C PRO A 228 -0.46 -12.11 -4.40
N SER A 229 0.64 -12.87 -4.37
CA SER A 229 1.76 -12.65 -3.44
C SER A 229 2.41 -11.26 -3.55
N CYS A 230 2.33 -10.60 -4.70
CA CYS A 230 2.89 -9.25 -4.89
C CYS A 230 2.08 -8.16 -4.19
N ASN A 231 0.79 -8.39 -3.94
CA ASN A 231 -0.10 -7.41 -3.30
C ASN A 231 0.00 -7.47 -1.77
N LEU A 232 0.31 -8.65 -1.20
CA LEU A 232 0.42 -8.87 0.23
C LEU A 232 1.41 -7.94 0.94
N ALA A 233 2.49 -7.53 0.27
CA ALA A 233 3.50 -6.63 0.85
C ALA A 233 2.96 -5.22 1.14
N SER A 234 1.94 -4.78 0.39
CA SER A 234 1.32 -3.45 0.54
C SER A 234 0.19 -3.44 1.57
N ILE A 235 -0.30 -4.61 2.00
CA ILE A 235 -1.41 -4.70 2.96
C ILE A 235 -0.97 -4.14 4.32
N GLY A 236 -1.75 -3.21 4.86
CA GLY A 236 -1.42 -2.52 6.11
C GLY A 236 -0.37 -1.41 5.97
N LYS A 237 0.01 -1.05 4.74
CA LYS A 237 0.80 0.17 4.49
C LYS A 237 -0.13 1.37 4.60
N ASN A 238 0.33 2.42 5.28
CA ASN A 238 -0.35 3.72 5.28
C ASN A 238 -0.43 4.26 3.83
N LYS A 239 -1.45 5.08 3.56
CA LYS A 239 -1.61 5.71 2.25
C LYS A 239 -0.34 6.51 1.94
N HIS A 240 0.19 6.34 0.73
CA HIS A 240 1.41 7.03 0.32
C HIS A 240 1.09 8.50 0.04
N LEU A 241 1.62 9.41 0.86
CA LEU A 241 1.50 10.85 0.63
C LEU A 241 2.75 11.38 -0.08
N SER A 242 2.58 12.26 -1.06
CA SER A 242 3.69 12.75 -1.89
C SER A 242 4.71 13.61 -1.14
N HIS A 243 4.28 14.26 -0.06
CA HIS A 243 5.14 15.11 0.77
C HIS A 243 5.95 14.33 1.82
N GLU A 244 5.60 13.06 2.07
CA GLU A 244 6.33 12.18 2.98
C GLU A 244 7.60 11.63 2.33
N LEU A 245 8.64 11.40 3.14
CA LEU A 245 9.91 10.83 2.68
C LEU A 245 9.85 9.30 2.74
N HIS A 246 9.77 8.67 1.56
CA HIS A 246 9.61 7.19 1.44
C HIS A 246 10.90 6.42 1.15
N THR A 247 12.05 7.09 1.09
CA THR A 247 13.32 6.46 0.72
C THR A 247 14.04 5.88 1.93
N ASN A 248 13.89 4.57 2.14
CA ASN A 248 14.54 3.84 3.22
C ASN A 248 15.81 3.12 2.77
N LEU A 249 16.80 3.02 3.66
CA LEU A 249 18.08 2.33 3.43
C LEU A 249 17.88 0.83 3.08
N THR A 250 16.79 0.23 3.56
CA THR A 250 16.39 -1.16 3.26
C THR A 250 16.01 -1.38 1.79
N GLY A 251 15.72 -0.30 1.05
CA GLY A 251 15.22 -0.36 -0.33
C GLY A 251 13.82 -0.97 -0.47
N VAL A 252 13.11 -1.18 0.65
CA VAL A 252 11.71 -1.61 0.71
C VAL A 252 10.82 -0.39 0.50
N ARG A 253 9.84 -0.48 -0.41
CA ARG A 253 8.84 0.57 -0.66
C ARG A 253 7.48 0.25 -0.05
N GLN A 254 7.25 -1.01 0.29
CA GLN A 254 5.97 -1.55 0.74
C GLN A 254 6.14 -2.01 2.20
N GLU A 255 5.81 -1.13 3.13
CA GLU A 255 5.96 -1.37 4.57
C GLU A 255 4.61 -1.73 5.19
N GLY A 256 4.09 -2.89 4.80
CA GLY A 256 2.84 -3.45 5.32
C GLY A 256 3.00 -4.24 6.62
N TYR A 257 1.96 -4.98 7.01
CA TYR A 257 1.98 -5.82 8.22
C TYR A 257 3.08 -6.89 8.17
N ILE A 258 3.28 -7.54 7.02
CA ILE A 258 4.32 -8.56 6.84
C ILE A 258 5.72 -7.98 7.03
N TYR A 259 5.96 -6.73 6.60
CA TYR A 259 7.25 -6.07 6.82
C TYR A 259 7.56 -5.88 8.31
N ARG A 260 6.53 -5.64 9.13
CA ARG A 260 6.66 -5.45 10.58
C ARG A 260 6.77 -6.76 11.36
N SER A 261 6.62 -7.91 10.70
CA SER A 261 6.83 -9.22 11.33
C SER A 261 8.27 -9.41 11.81
N SER A 262 8.42 -10.17 12.91
CA SER A 262 9.73 -10.52 13.47
C SER A 262 10.64 -11.18 12.44
N LEU A 263 10.08 -12.07 11.63
CA LEU A 263 10.78 -12.81 10.58
C LEU A 263 11.52 -11.91 9.57
N VAL A 264 10.97 -10.72 9.27
CA VAL A 264 11.60 -9.73 8.37
C VAL A 264 12.46 -8.74 9.16
N GLN A 265 12.00 -8.25 10.31
CA GLN A 265 12.69 -7.22 11.10
C GLN A 265 13.99 -7.71 11.74
N GLU A 266 14.08 -9.00 12.11
CA GLU A 266 15.30 -9.62 12.64
C GLU A 266 16.43 -9.70 11.59
N GLN A 267 16.13 -9.48 10.31
CA GLN A 267 17.12 -9.54 9.24
C GLN A 267 17.88 -8.21 9.08
N PRO A 268 19.17 -8.26 8.68
CA PRO A 268 19.94 -7.07 8.33
C PRO A 268 19.25 -6.27 7.20
N LEU A 269 19.41 -4.94 7.23
CA LEU A 269 18.69 -4.01 6.35
C LEU A 269 18.79 -4.35 4.86
N GLU A 270 19.95 -4.84 4.41
CA GLU A 270 20.24 -5.22 3.03
C GLU A 270 19.36 -6.38 2.51
N PHE A 271 19.03 -7.33 3.40
CA PHE A 271 18.30 -8.54 3.05
C PHE A 271 16.79 -8.40 3.26
N ARG A 272 16.31 -7.38 3.98
CA ARG A 272 14.89 -7.20 4.30
C ARG A 272 14.00 -7.16 3.06
N LYS A 273 14.45 -6.53 1.97
CA LYS A 273 13.71 -6.51 0.69
C LYS A 273 13.56 -7.87 0.03
N GLN A 274 14.61 -8.69 0.11
CA GLN A 274 14.57 -10.04 -0.44
C GLN A 274 13.70 -10.95 0.44
N MET A 275 13.88 -10.85 1.76
CA MET A 275 13.09 -11.59 2.75
C MET A 275 11.60 -11.28 2.63
N LEU A 276 11.20 -10.00 2.58
CA LEU A 276 9.81 -9.59 2.43
C LEU A 276 9.14 -10.29 1.22
N ARG A 277 9.80 -10.30 0.06
CA ARG A 277 9.25 -10.95 -1.15
C ARG A 277 9.11 -12.47 -0.99
N MET A 278 10.09 -13.11 -0.35
CA MET A 278 10.03 -14.56 -0.10
C MET A 278 8.95 -14.93 0.93
N VAL A 279 8.82 -14.14 1.99
CA VAL A 279 7.76 -14.29 3.00
C VAL A 279 6.40 -14.11 2.35
N CYS A 280 6.15 -13.04 1.59
CA CYS A 280 4.87 -12.84 0.91
C CYS A 280 4.50 -14.01 -0.03
N ALA A 281 5.49 -14.59 -0.73
CA ALA A 281 5.25 -15.77 -1.56
C ALA A 281 4.81 -16.99 -0.73
N LYS A 282 5.46 -17.25 0.42
CA LYS A 282 5.09 -18.34 1.33
C LYS A 282 3.78 -18.09 2.09
N VAL A 283 3.50 -16.85 2.46
CA VAL A 283 2.22 -16.42 3.06
C VAL A 283 1.07 -16.69 2.10
N ALA A 284 1.21 -16.35 0.81
CA ALA A 284 0.17 -16.63 -0.19
C ALA A 284 -0.10 -18.14 -0.34
N LEU A 285 0.94 -18.97 -0.25
CA LEU A 285 0.77 -20.43 -0.27
C LEU A 285 0.11 -20.95 1.00
N ALA A 286 0.51 -20.45 2.17
CA ALA A 286 -0.10 -20.80 3.45
C ALA A 286 -1.57 -20.42 3.52
N ALA A 287 -1.93 -19.22 3.07
CA ALA A 287 -3.33 -18.79 2.99
C ALA A 287 -4.18 -19.74 2.12
N ARG A 288 -3.64 -20.23 1.00
CA ARG A 288 -4.35 -21.18 0.11
C ARG A 288 -4.48 -22.58 0.71
N VAL A 289 -3.49 -23.01 1.49
CA VAL A 289 -3.58 -24.28 2.23
C VAL A 289 -4.62 -24.15 3.33
N ASP A 290 -4.55 -23.09 4.14
CA ASP A 290 -5.50 -22.84 5.24
C ASP A 290 -6.94 -22.69 4.73
N ALA A 291 -7.14 -22.09 3.54
CA ALA A 291 -8.45 -22.00 2.89
C ALA A 291 -9.03 -23.36 2.45
N GLY A 292 -8.18 -24.34 2.13
CA GLY A 292 -8.60 -25.64 1.60
C GLY A 292 -8.62 -26.76 2.64
N HIS A 293 -7.54 -26.89 3.43
CA HIS A 293 -7.36 -27.91 4.46
C HIS A 293 -6.62 -27.29 5.67
N PRO A 294 -7.34 -26.74 6.66
CA PRO A 294 -6.73 -26.09 7.82
C PRO A 294 -6.09 -27.06 8.83
N GLN A 295 -6.07 -28.37 8.58
CA GLN A 295 -5.53 -29.36 9.53
C GLN A 295 -4.04 -29.61 9.25
N ASP A 296 -3.24 -29.69 10.32
CA ASP A 296 -1.78 -29.82 10.34
C ASP A 296 -0.98 -28.58 9.89
N GLY A 297 -0.69 -27.67 10.82
CA GLY A 297 0.21 -26.52 10.66
C GLY A 297 1.68 -26.84 10.29
N GLN A 298 1.99 -28.09 9.96
CA GLN A 298 3.33 -28.59 9.67
C GLN A 298 3.96 -27.89 8.45
N LEU A 299 3.15 -27.56 7.44
CA LEU A 299 3.62 -26.87 6.23
C LEU A 299 4.09 -25.45 6.53
N GLY A 300 3.38 -24.72 7.39
CA GLY A 300 3.78 -23.40 7.86
C GLY A 300 5.16 -23.43 8.53
N LEU A 301 5.40 -24.42 9.40
CA LEU A 301 6.70 -24.61 10.05
C LEU A 301 7.81 -24.99 9.06
N HIS A 302 7.51 -25.89 8.12
CA HIS A 302 8.47 -26.29 7.08
C HIS A 302 8.91 -25.09 6.22
N TRP A 303 7.97 -24.26 5.76
CA TRP A 303 8.31 -23.07 4.97
C TRP A 303 9.04 -22.00 5.77
N LYS A 304 8.75 -21.87 7.08
CA LYS A 304 9.53 -20.99 7.95
C LYS A 304 10.99 -21.41 7.99
N ASN A 305 11.27 -22.71 8.15
CA ASN A 305 12.62 -23.25 8.14
C ASN A 305 13.31 -23.04 6.78
N GLU A 306 12.59 -23.29 5.67
CA GLU A 306 13.10 -23.05 4.32
C GLU A 306 13.50 -21.58 4.09
N LEU A 307 12.71 -20.63 4.63
CA LEU A 307 13.01 -19.20 4.55
C LEU A 307 14.27 -18.84 5.35
N LEU A 308 14.42 -19.40 6.55
CA LEU A 308 15.60 -19.18 7.39
C LEU A 308 16.87 -19.72 6.73
N GLU A 309 16.81 -20.93 6.16
CA GLU A 309 17.94 -21.51 5.40
C GLU A 309 18.32 -20.67 4.18
N LYS A 310 17.33 -20.18 3.43
CA LYS A 310 17.58 -19.32 2.25
C LYS A 310 18.26 -18.02 2.66
N ILE A 311 17.84 -17.42 3.77
CA ILE A 311 18.45 -16.19 4.29
C ILE A 311 19.87 -16.44 4.77
N GLN A 312 20.12 -17.57 5.42
CA GLN A 312 21.46 -17.96 5.82
C GLN A 312 22.38 -18.08 4.59
N LYS A 313 21.94 -18.76 3.53
CA LYS A 313 22.66 -18.86 2.25
C LYS A 313 22.88 -17.51 1.57
N LEU A 314 21.96 -16.55 1.70
CA LEU A 314 22.11 -15.19 1.15
C LEU A 314 23.12 -14.35 1.93
N ARG A 315 23.28 -14.61 3.24
CA ARG A 315 24.30 -13.97 4.07
C ARG A 315 25.69 -14.51 3.78
N GLU A 316 25.80 -15.74 3.29
CA GLU A 316 27.08 -16.32 2.90
C GLU A 316 27.68 -15.51 1.73
N PRO A 317 28.93 -15.02 1.86
CA PRO A 317 29.60 -14.35 0.76
C PRO A 317 29.75 -15.33 -0.41
N PRO A 318 29.60 -14.87 -1.67
CA PRO A 318 29.66 -15.78 -2.79
C PRO A 318 31.03 -16.46 -2.85
N PRO A 319 31.09 -17.80 -2.95
CA PRO A 319 32.34 -18.52 -2.98
C PRO A 319 33.12 -18.13 -4.24
N GLY A 320 34.36 -17.65 -4.07
CA GLY A 320 35.26 -17.34 -5.19
C GLY A 320 35.68 -15.88 -5.36
N ILE A 321 35.35 -14.98 -4.43
CA ILE A 321 35.78 -13.56 -4.50
C ILE A 321 37.31 -13.40 -4.33
N SER A 322 38.00 -14.34 -3.69
CA SER A 322 39.37 -14.14 -3.18
C SER A 322 40.48 -14.82 -4.00
N THR A 323 40.31 -14.97 -5.32
CA THR A 323 41.48 -15.15 -6.17
C THR A 323 41.61 -13.92 -7.03
N THR A 324 42.59 -13.07 -6.70
CA THR A 324 43.02 -12.00 -7.60
C THR A 324 43.32 -12.63 -8.95
N LYS A 325 42.52 -12.32 -9.96
CA LYS A 325 42.73 -12.89 -11.29
C LYS A 325 44.11 -12.39 -11.78
N PRO A 326 45.09 -13.28 -12.00
CA PRO A 326 46.39 -12.85 -12.47
C PRO A 326 46.21 -12.20 -13.84
N LEU A 327 46.98 -11.13 -14.09
CA LEU A 327 47.05 -10.53 -15.41
C LEU A 327 47.52 -11.58 -16.42
N PRO A 328 47.05 -11.53 -17.67
CA PRO A 328 47.65 -12.33 -18.72
C PRO A 328 49.13 -11.96 -18.86
N VAL A 329 49.96 -12.94 -19.20
CA VAL A 329 51.40 -12.71 -19.45
C VAL A 329 51.56 -11.62 -20.52
N PRO A 330 52.41 -10.59 -20.29
CA PRO A 330 52.71 -9.53 -21.26
C PRO A 330 53.49 -10.02 -22.49
N GLU A 331 52.93 -10.96 -23.25
CA GLU A 331 53.53 -11.49 -24.47
C GLU A 331 52.97 -10.79 -25.71
N ASP A 332 53.86 -10.23 -26.53
CA ASP A 332 53.51 -9.55 -27.78
C ASP A 332 53.13 -10.56 -28.86
N GLN A 333 51.85 -10.94 -28.88
CA GLN A 333 51.32 -11.81 -29.91
C GLN A 333 51.27 -11.10 -31.28
N PRO A 334 51.51 -11.83 -32.39
CA PRO A 334 51.43 -11.25 -33.73
C PRO A 334 50.04 -10.65 -34.00
N LYS A 335 50.00 -9.38 -34.42
CA LYS A 335 48.76 -8.61 -34.62
C LYS A 335 47.92 -9.21 -35.75
N LYS A 336 46.65 -9.52 -35.46
CA LYS A 336 45.67 -9.95 -36.47
C LYS A 336 45.31 -8.76 -37.39
N LYS A 337 45.74 -8.81 -38.66
CA LYS A 337 45.44 -7.78 -39.66
C LYS A 337 44.05 -8.00 -40.26
N ARG A 338 43.08 -7.16 -39.91
CA ARG A 338 41.72 -7.17 -40.45
C ARG A 338 41.32 -5.76 -40.88
N ALA A 339 40.79 -5.60 -42.08
CA ALA A 339 40.43 -4.28 -42.65
C ALA A 339 39.02 -4.25 -43.28
N GLY A 340 38.19 -5.26 -43.03
CA GLY A 340 36.83 -5.33 -43.58
C GLY A 340 35.92 -4.18 -43.12
N ARG A 341 34.84 -3.89 -43.87
CA ARG A 341 33.92 -2.77 -43.63
C ARG A 341 33.41 -2.70 -42.18
N LYS A 342 32.97 -3.84 -41.62
CA LYS A 342 32.48 -3.94 -40.23
C LYS A 342 33.56 -3.59 -39.20
N PHE A 343 34.76 -4.15 -39.39
CA PHE A 343 35.89 -3.91 -38.48
C PHE A 343 36.41 -2.47 -38.60
N ARG A 344 36.44 -1.89 -39.81
CA ARG A 344 36.79 -0.48 -40.02
C ARG A 344 35.83 0.46 -39.29
N LYS A 345 34.51 0.20 -39.33
CA LYS A 345 33.50 0.99 -38.59
C LYS A 345 33.66 0.90 -37.07
N TYR A 346 34.06 -0.26 -36.55
CA TYR A 346 34.38 -0.43 -35.13
C TYR A 346 35.68 0.33 -34.77
N LYS A 347 36.75 0.12 -35.55
CA LYS A 347 38.05 0.77 -35.35
C LYS A 347 37.99 2.29 -35.41
N GLN A 348 37.13 2.85 -36.29
CA GLN A 348 36.88 4.29 -36.40
C GLN A 348 36.41 4.95 -35.09
N GLN A 349 35.81 4.20 -34.17
CA GLN A 349 35.38 4.74 -32.87
C GLN A 349 36.58 5.00 -31.94
N PHE A 350 37.67 4.24 -32.10
CA PHE A 350 38.87 4.33 -31.26
C PHE A 350 40.03 5.07 -31.93
N GLN A 351 39.99 5.22 -33.26
CA GLN A 351 41.03 5.92 -33.99
C GLN A 351 40.86 7.43 -33.89
N LEU A 352 41.97 8.15 -33.74
CA LEU A 352 42.00 9.60 -33.87
C LEU A 352 41.47 9.99 -35.26
N SER A 353 40.47 10.88 -35.28
CA SER A 353 39.93 11.44 -36.52
C SER A 353 41.01 12.26 -37.24
N GLN A 354 40.85 12.47 -38.55
CA GLN A 354 41.79 13.30 -39.31
C GLN A 354 41.87 14.72 -38.77
N LEU A 355 40.74 15.29 -38.35
CA LEU A 355 40.69 16.60 -37.68
C LEU A 355 41.52 16.58 -36.39
N ARG A 356 41.35 15.57 -35.52
CA ARG A 356 42.15 15.45 -34.29
C ARG A 356 43.64 15.22 -34.57
N GLN A 357 43.97 14.49 -35.63
CA GLN A 357 45.36 14.34 -36.07
C GLN A 357 45.97 15.66 -36.56
N LEU A 358 45.18 16.55 -37.18
CA LEU A 358 45.63 17.89 -37.58
C LEU A 358 45.73 18.85 -36.38
N GLN A 359 44.83 18.71 -35.40
CA GLN A 359 44.93 19.44 -34.14
C GLN A 359 46.25 19.10 -33.40
N ASN A 360 46.68 17.84 -33.46
CA ASN A 360 47.97 17.41 -32.88
C ASN A 360 49.21 17.89 -33.67
N ARG A 361 49.04 18.61 -34.80
CA ARG A 361 50.14 19.17 -35.58
C ARG A 361 50.26 20.65 -35.25
N MET A 362 51.46 21.10 -34.87
CA MET A 362 51.77 22.50 -34.62
C MET A 362 52.50 23.11 -35.81
N GLU A 363 52.17 24.36 -36.17
CA GLU A 363 52.91 25.10 -37.19
C GLU A 363 54.23 25.59 -36.60
N PHE A 364 55.35 25.27 -37.25
CA PHE A 364 56.65 25.71 -36.78
C PHE A 364 56.82 27.22 -36.96
N GLY A 365 57.28 27.91 -35.92
CA GLY A 365 57.62 29.33 -35.96
C GLY A 365 56.43 30.29 -35.91
N LYS A 366 55.21 29.81 -35.59
CA LYS A 366 54.02 30.65 -35.36
C LYS A 366 53.33 30.27 -34.06
N ALA A 367 52.71 31.27 -33.40
CA ALA A 367 51.88 31.03 -32.23
C ALA A 367 50.63 30.22 -32.62
N GLU A 368 50.21 29.29 -31.76
CA GLU A 368 49.04 28.45 -31.98
C GLU A 368 47.75 29.26 -31.81
N GLN A 369 46.71 28.89 -32.57
CA GLN A 369 45.37 29.43 -32.34
C GLN A 369 44.70 28.63 -31.21
N SER A 370 44.46 29.26 -30.07
CA SER A 370 43.67 28.70 -28.98
C SER A 370 42.22 29.17 -29.04
N VAL A 371 41.33 28.35 -28.48
CA VAL A 371 39.97 28.74 -28.11
C VAL A 371 39.85 28.46 -26.62
N THR A 372 39.39 29.44 -25.86
CA THR A 372 39.09 29.25 -24.43
C THR A 372 37.84 28.40 -24.30
N ASP A 373 37.94 27.28 -23.58
CA ASP A 373 36.80 26.46 -23.21
C ASP A 373 35.89 27.20 -22.21
N ASP A 374 34.67 26.69 -22.00
CA ASP A 374 33.75 27.22 -20.98
C ASP A 374 34.32 27.11 -19.56
N ALA A 375 35.28 26.20 -19.35
CA ALA A 375 36.06 26.06 -18.11
C ALA A 375 37.22 27.09 -18.00
N GLY A 376 37.45 27.91 -19.02
CA GLY A 376 38.50 28.93 -19.06
C GLY A 376 39.88 28.42 -19.50
N GLU A 377 40.02 27.14 -19.80
CA GLU A 377 41.28 26.56 -20.28
C GLU A 377 41.50 26.81 -21.78
N GLU A 378 42.73 27.10 -22.17
CA GLU A 378 43.08 27.33 -23.56
C GLU A 378 43.24 26.02 -24.33
N LEU A 379 42.34 25.76 -25.29
CA LEU A 379 42.40 24.62 -26.19
C LEU A 379 43.11 25.01 -27.49
N GLY A 380 44.34 24.53 -27.64
CA GLY A 380 45.09 24.63 -28.88
C GLY A 380 44.42 23.89 -30.06
N LEU A 381 44.27 24.57 -31.19
CA LEU A 381 43.65 24.02 -32.41
C LEU A 381 44.66 23.47 -33.43
N GLY A 382 45.95 23.67 -33.20
CA GLY A 382 47.05 23.29 -34.10
C GLY A 382 46.78 23.70 -35.55
N MET A 383 46.99 22.77 -36.47
CA MET A 383 46.75 22.96 -37.90
C MET A 383 45.29 22.71 -38.33
N ALA A 384 44.36 22.44 -37.41
CA ALA A 384 42.98 22.09 -37.75
C ALA A 384 42.23 23.21 -38.49
N LYS A 385 42.59 24.49 -38.26
CA LYS A 385 42.03 25.66 -38.95
C LYS A 385 42.76 26.06 -40.25
N SER A 386 43.98 25.55 -40.47
CA SER A 386 44.83 25.95 -41.61
C SER A 386 44.34 25.36 -42.95
N LEU A 387 43.71 24.18 -42.90
CA LEU A 387 43.14 23.52 -44.09
C LEU A 387 41.65 23.86 -44.22
N ARG A 388 41.27 24.58 -45.27
CA ARG A 388 39.86 24.74 -45.64
C ARG A 388 39.31 23.39 -46.11
N ASN A 389 38.21 22.93 -45.50
CA ASN A 389 37.44 21.72 -45.84
C ASN A 389 37.97 20.35 -45.32
N VAL A 390 38.22 20.22 -44.02
CA VAL A 390 38.42 18.90 -43.38
C VAL A 390 37.04 18.27 -43.06
N PRO A 391 36.67 17.12 -43.66
CA PRO A 391 35.40 16.48 -43.39
C PRO A 391 35.36 15.92 -41.96
N VAL A 392 34.33 16.29 -41.20
CA VAL A 392 34.08 15.72 -39.87
C VAL A 392 33.56 14.29 -40.03
N THR A 393 34.24 13.33 -39.40
CA THR A 393 33.81 11.93 -39.42
C THR A 393 32.59 11.74 -38.53
N GLN A 394 31.52 11.13 -39.04
CA GLN A 394 30.35 10.75 -38.21
C GLN A 394 30.52 9.39 -37.49
N GLY A 395 31.60 8.65 -37.76
CA GLY A 395 31.81 7.29 -37.26
C GLY A 395 32.19 7.18 -35.78
N ASN A 396 32.70 8.26 -35.21
CA ASN A 396 33.17 8.41 -33.83
C ASN A 396 32.20 9.21 -32.94
N SER A 397 30.96 9.43 -33.39
CA SER A 397 29.93 10.05 -32.53
C SER A 397 29.65 9.20 -31.30
N ALA A 398 29.45 9.85 -30.15
CA ALA A 398 29.11 9.20 -28.91
C ALA A 398 27.78 8.45 -29.07
N LYS A 399 27.77 7.17 -28.67
CA LYS A 399 26.58 6.32 -28.70
C LYS A 399 26.24 5.89 -27.29
N MET A 400 24.95 5.79 -27.02
CA MET A 400 24.47 5.25 -25.75
C MET A 400 24.87 3.79 -25.58
N SER A 401 25.19 3.40 -24.35
CA SER A 401 25.36 1.99 -23.99
C SER A 401 24.05 1.23 -24.20
N LYS A 402 24.13 -0.09 -24.37
CA LYS A 402 22.92 -0.93 -24.51
C LYS A 402 21.96 -0.77 -23.32
N ALA A 403 22.51 -0.63 -22.12
CA ALA A 403 21.72 -0.42 -20.90
C ALA A 403 21.05 0.96 -20.89
N MET A 404 21.79 2.02 -21.25
CA MET A 404 21.23 3.37 -21.31
C MET A 404 20.17 3.50 -22.40
N LYS A 405 20.39 2.88 -23.57
CA LYS A 405 19.40 2.86 -24.65
C LYS A 405 18.09 2.21 -24.19
N ARG A 406 18.17 1.03 -23.58
CA ARG A 406 16.97 0.34 -23.02
C ARG A 406 16.26 1.19 -21.97
N ARG A 407 17.01 1.86 -21.09
CA ARG A 407 16.44 2.76 -20.08
C ARG A 407 15.71 3.95 -20.72
N MET A 408 16.32 4.60 -21.72
CA MET A 408 15.71 5.71 -22.44
C MET A 408 14.45 5.27 -23.21
N ASP A 409 14.51 4.12 -23.87
CA ASP A 409 13.37 3.56 -24.59
C ASP A 409 12.19 3.31 -23.62
N GLN A 410 12.44 2.72 -22.45
CA GLN A 410 11.44 2.50 -21.40
C GLN A 410 10.86 3.81 -20.84
N VAL A 411 11.70 4.81 -20.56
CA VAL A 411 11.24 6.12 -20.07
C VAL A 411 10.36 6.81 -21.12
N ASN A 412 10.73 6.72 -22.39
CA ASN A 412 9.95 7.28 -23.48
C ASN A 412 8.61 6.57 -23.67
N GLU A 413 8.56 5.24 -23.50
CA GLU A 413 7.31 4.48 -23.53
C GLU A 413 6.39 4.88 -22.37
N GLN A 414 6.92 4.99 -21.15
CA GLN A 414 6.15 5.46 -19.99
C GLN A 414 5.64 6.89 -20.15
N ALA A 415 6.46 7.78 -20.71
CA ALA A 415 6.05 9.15 -21.00
C ALA A 415 4.94 9.20 -22.05
N LYS A 416 5.00 8.35 -23.08
CA LYS A 416 3.93 8.24 -24.09
C LYS A 416 2.62 7.75 -23.49
N THR A 417 2.65 6.71 -22.66
CA THR A 417 1.44 6.22 -21.99
C THR A 417 0.85 7.29 -21.07
N PHE A 418 1.70 8.03 -20.36
CA PHE A 418 1.26 9.14 -19.52
C PHE A 418 0.63 10.29 -20.32
N MET A 419 1.23 10.65 -21.47
CA MET A 419 0.68 11.68 -22.35
C MET A 419 -0.64 11.25 -23.01
N LEU A 420 -0.80 9.96 -23.32
CA LEU A 420 -2.07 9.42 -23.82
C LEU A 420 -3.16 9.49 -22.75
N ASP A 421 -2.85 9.11 -21.51
CA ASP A 421 -3.80 9.18 -20.38
C ASP A 421 -4.24 10.62 -20.08
N LEU A 422 -3.32 11.59 -20.22
CA LEU A 422 -3.66 13.02 -20.13
C LEU A 422 -4.46 13.54 -21.33
N GLY A 423 -4.20 13.02 -22.53
CA GLY A 423 -4.84 13.45 -23.77
C GLY A 423 -6.21 12.83 -24.04
N GLU A 424 -6.48 11.65 -23.48
CA GLU A 424 -7.79 10.98 -23.50
C GLU A 424 -8.73 11.44 -22.39
N GLN A 425 -8.30 12.34 -21.49
CA GLN A 425 -9.26 13.04 -20.65
C GLN A 425 -10.14 13.90 -21.55
N PRO A 426 -11.47 13.61 -21.66
CA PRO A 426 -12.34 14.39 -22.52
C PRO A 426 -12.22 15.84 -22.12
N SER A 427 -11.86 16.69 -23.08
CA SER A 427 -11.80 18.13 -22.86
C SER A 427 -13.13 18.56 -22.24
N GLU A 428 -13.08 19.37 -21.18
CA GLU A 428 -14.25 19.84 -20.41
C GLU A 428 -15.34 20.50 -21.28
N LYS A 429 -15.09 20.73 -22.57
CA LYS A 429 -16.07 21.21 -23.55
C LYS A 429 -17.05 20.15 -24.04
N ASP A 430 -16.76 18.86 -23.89
CA ASP A 430 -17.69 17.77 -24.24
C ASP A 430 -18.59 17.36 -23.05
N ASN A 431 -18.37 17.94 -21.85
CA ASN A 431 -19.16 17.67 -20.65
C ASN A 431 -20.43 18.52 -20.50
N GLU A 432 -20.70 19.47 -21.40
CA GLU A 432 -22.02 20.15 -21.44
C GLU A 432 -23.14 19.24 -21.98
N ASN A 433 -22.82 18.06 -22.53
CA ASN A 433 -23.83 17.11 -23.03
C ASN A 433 -23.73 15.69 -22.47
N ASN A 434 -22.84 15.41 -21.53
CA ASN A 434 -22.78 14.11 -20.85
C ASN A 434 -23.40 14.19 -19.46
N ASP A 435 -24.74 14.29 -19.45
CA ASP A 435 -25.58 13.90 -18.32
C ASP A 435 -25.28 12.42 -17.97
N TRP A 436 -24.32 12.17 -17.08
CA TRP A 436 -24.09 10.87 -16.43
C TRP A 436 -25.36 10.33 -15.77
N PHE A 437 -26.34 11.21 -15.50
CA PHE A 437 -27.66 10.89 -14.95
C PHE A 437 -28.72 10.41 -15.96
N LYS A 438 -28.58 10.65 -17.27
CA LYS A 438 -29.63 10.29 -18.25
C LYS A 438 -29.57 8.87 -18.78
N HIS A 439 -28.40 8.21 -18.74
CA HIS A 439 -28.26 6.88 -19.33
C HIS A 439 -28.57 5.70 -18.39
N HIS A 440 -28.91 5.95 -17.12
CA HIS A 440 -29.23 4.89 -16.15
C HIS A 440 -30.68 4.89 -15.61
N MET A 441 -31.55 5.76 -16.09
CA MET A 441 -32.99 5.60 -15.90
C MET A 441 -33.63 5.55 -17.28
N GLY A 442 -34.03 4.35 -17.69
CA GLY A 442 -34.78 4.15 -18.92
C GLY A 442 -36.12 4.87 -18.84
N ASP A 443 -36.43 5.65 -19.87
CA ASP A 443 -37.79 6.05 -20.18
C ASP A 443 -38.60 4.80 -20.56
N LYS A 444 -39.36 4.28 -19.60
CA LYS A 444 -40.77 3.86 -19.75
C LYS A 444 -41.39 3.47 -18.42
#